data_AF-A0A0P7X790-F1
#
_entry.id   AF-A0A0P7X790-F1
#
_cell.length_a   1.000
_cell.length_b   1.000
_cell.length_c   1.000
_cell.angle_alpha   90.00
_cell.angle_beta   90.00
_cell.angle_gamma   90.00
#
_symmetry.space_group_name_H-M   'P 1'
#
loop_
_entity.id
_entity.type
_entity.pdbx_description
1 polymer ?
#
loop_
_entity_poly.entity_id
_entity_poly.type
_entity_poly.pdbx_seq_one_letter_code
_entity_poly.pdbx_strand_id
1 'polypeptide(L)'
;MSKRILPRSVVRSSVENVYGDPSKVTPELVDRYYELTLRAGNRGAVAKRFEQMDGPEFEYQIQNVMQPTLILWGQKDRLIPVTNAQRFHQDILGSELVVFDSLGHVPHEESPQLKANVVSKNTNDRTGCNTERTAHGKCQPLFIVFFHLC
;
A
#
# COMPACT_ATOMS: atom_id res chain seq x y z
N MET A 1 30.26 -15.32 -13.86
CA MET A 1 28.89 -14.79 -13.77
C MET A 1 28.07 -15.64 -12.80
N SER A 2 28.10 -15.36 -11.50
CA SER A 2 27.17 -15.99 -10.56
C SER A 2 25.84 -15.22 -10.62
N LYS A 3 24.84 -15.74 -11.33
CA LYS A 3 23.45 -15.33 -11.16
C LYS A 3 23.05 -15.76 -9.75
N ARG A 4 23.38 -14.93 -8.75
CA ARG A 4 23.24 -15.25 -7.33
C ARG A 4 21.82 -15.76 -7.05
N ILE A 5 21.73 -17.01 -6.60
CA ILE A 5 20.49 -17.61 -6.15
C ILE A 5 20.11 -16.88 -4.86
N LEU A 6 18.92 -16.27 -4.83
CA LEU A 6 18.42 -15.59 -3.64
C LEU A 6 17.91 -16.67 -2.67
N PRO A 7 18.48 -16.85 -1.47
CA PRO A 7 18.08 -17.94 -0.59
C PRO A 7 16.63 -17.80 -0.10
N ARG A 8 15.92 -18.92 0.11
CA ARG A 8 14.56 -18.92 0.70
C ARG A 8 14.50 -18.24 2.06
N SER A 9 15.55 -18.33 2.87
CA SER A 9 15.65 -17.65 4.17
C SER A 9 15.62 -16.13 4.04
N VAL A 10 16.25 -15.58 3.00
CA VAL A 10 16.22 -14.14 2.70
C VAL A 10 14.81 -13.73 2.27
N VAL A 11 14.14 -14.53 1.43
CA VAL A 11 12.74 -14.29 1.05
C VAL A 11 11.83 -14.30 2.28
N ARG A 12 11.95 -15.33 3.13
CA ARG A 12 11.18 -15.44 4.37
C ARG A 12 11.34 -14.21 5.25
N SER A 13 12.59 -13.84 5.56
CA SER A 13 12.87 -12.67 6.40
C SER A 13 12.32 -11.38 5.79
N SER A 14 12.38 -11.23 4.45
CA SER A 14 11.78 -10.10 3.75
C SER A 14 10.26 -10.05 3.93
N VAL A 15 9.55 -11.18 3.81
CA VAL A 15 8.09 -11.24 3.97
C VAL A 15 7.69 -11.04 5.43
N GLU A 16 8.40 -11.65 6.38
CA GLU A 16 8.17 -11.45 7.83
C GLU A 16 8.36 -10.00 8.26
N ASN A 17 9.22 -9.24 7.58
CA ASN A 17 9.45 -7.84 7.90
C ASN A 17 8.32 -6.91 7.44
N VAL A 18 7.56 -7.28 6.40
CA VAL A 18 6.46 -6.46 5.88
C VAL A 18 5.11 -6.79 6.52
N TYR A 19 4.98 -7.93 7.19
CA TYR A 19 3.78 -8.31 7.93
C TYR A 19 3.78 -7.71 9.35
N GLY A 20 2.63 -7.21 9.80
CA GLY A 20 2.42 -6.76 11.18
C GLY A 20 2.42 -7.92 12.18
N ASP A 21 2.05 -9.11 11.74
CA ASP A 21 2.14 -10.37 12.47
C ASP A 21 2.94 -11.41 11.66
N PRO A 22 4.24 -11.61 11.98
CA PRO A 22 5.10 -12.57 11.28
C PRO A 22 4.62 -14.02 11.37
N SER A 23 3.80 -14.38 12.36
CA SER A 23 3.29 -15.76 12.49
C SER A 23 2.35 -16.16 11.35
N LYS A 24 1.82 -15.18 10.60
CA LYS A 24 1.01 -15.39 9.40
C LYS A 24 1.83 -15.73 8.16
N VAL A 25 3.16 -15.64 8.21
CA VAL A 25 4.03 -15.97 7.07
C VAL A 25 4.24 -17.48 7.00
N THR A 26 3.45 -18.14 6.15
CA THR A 26 3.51 -19.60 5.97
C THR A 26 4.64 -20.02 5.00
N PRO A 27 5.09 -21.29 5.06
CA PRO A 27 6.04 -21.81 4.07
C PRO A 27 5.56 -21.66 2.62
N GLU A 28 4.27 -21.86 2.36
CA GLU A 28 3.66 -21.74 1.03
C GLU A 28 3.71 -20.30 0.51
N LEU A 29 3.53 -19.31 1.41
CA LEU A 29 3.70 -17.91 1.08
C LEU A 29 5.15 -17.59 0.73
N VAL A 30 6.11 -18.11 1.50
CA VAL A 30 7.54 -17.96 1.22
C VAL A 30 7.90 -18.57 -0.14
N ASP A 31 7.39 -19.78 -0.44
CA ASP A 31 7.60 -20.42 -1.74
C ASP A 31 6.98 -19.60 -2.86
N ARG A 32 5.78 -19.05 -2.66
CA ARG A 32 5.14 -18.17 -3.64
C ARG A 32 6.01 -16.96 -3.94
N TYR A 33 6.48 -16.24 -2.92
CA TYR A 33 7.38 -15.10 -3.09
C TYR A 33 8.71 -15.50 -3.73
N TYR A 34 9.26 -16.67 -3.37
CA TYR A 34 10.48 -17.20 -3.98
C TYR A 34 10.31 -17.42 -5.49
N GLU A 35 9.25 -18.10 -5.91
CA GLU A 35 8.94 -18.32 -7.33
C GLU A 35 8.72 -17.01 -8.09
N LEU A 36 8.09 -16.00 -7.46
CA LEU A 36 7.96 -14.67 -8.05
C LEU A 36 9.35 -14.06 -8.34
N THR A 37 10.30 -14.14 -7.40
CA THR A 37 11.67 -13.62 -7.63
C THR A 37 12.45 -14.36 -8.72
N LEU A 38 12.03 -15.57 -9.10
CA LEU A 38 12.67 -16.35 -10.16
C LEU A 38 12.17 -16.00 -11.57
N ARG A 39 11.03 -15.32 -11.69
CA ARG A 39 10.48 -14.94 -13.00
C ARG A 39 11.48 -14.11 -13.79
N ALA A 40 11.54 -14.36 -15.11
CA ALA A 40 12.44 -13.68 -16.02
C ALA A 40 12.31 -12.15 -15.89
N GLY A 41 13.44 -11.48 -15.73
CA GLY A 41 13.49 -10.01 -15.59
C GLY A 41 13.18 -9.48 -14.19
N ASN A 42 12.53 -10.25 -13.30
CA ASN A 42 12.02 -9.71 -12.03
C ASN A 42 13.13 -9.18 -11.11
N ARG A 43 14.25 -9.90 -11.01
CA ARG A 43 15.40 -9.45 -10.19
C ARG A 43 16.03 -8.16 -10.73
N GLY A 44 16.06 -8.01 -12.05
CA GLY A 44 16.52 -6.77 -12.69
C GLY A 44 15.55 -5.63 -12.45
N ALA A 45 14.24 -5.90 -12.47
CA ALA A 45 13.20 -4.91 -12.17
C ALA A 45 13.28 -4.40 -10.72
N VAL A 46 13.53 -5.30 -9.76
CA VAL A 46 13.77 -4.92 -8.36
C VAL A 46 14.99 -4.00 -8.24
N ALA A 47 16.12 -4.35 -8.87
CA ALA A 47 17.30 -3.49 -8.87
C ALA A 47 17.02 -2.10 -9.46
N LYS A 48 16.33 -2.04 -10.61
CA LYS A 48 15.92 -0.77 -11.23
C LYS A 48 15.00 0.06 -10.35
N ARG A 49 14.10 -0.56 -9.58
CA ARG A 49 13.26 0.16 -8.61
C ARG A 49 14.08 0.85 -7.54
N PHE A 50 15.12 0.20 -7.03
CA PHE A 50 16.02 0.83 -6.07
C PHE A 50 16.85 1.97 -6.68
N GLU A 51 17.22 1.87 -7.96
CA GLU A 51 17.88 2.96 -8.70
C GLU A 51 16.96 4.17 -8.92
N GLN A 52 15.65 3.95 -8.94
CA GLN A 52 14.60 4.97 -9.14
C GLN A 52 13.99 5.49 -7.83
N MET A 53 14.52 5.11 -6.67
CA MET A 53 14.14 5.78 -5.42
C MET A 53 14.69 7.20 -5.47
N ASP A 54 13.88 8.09 -6.04
CA ASP A 54 14.16 9.53 -6.08
C ASP A 54 14.20 10.11 -4.66
N GLY A 55 14.91 11.23 -4.52
CA GLY A 55 15.05 11.96 -3.26
C GLY A 55 13.80 12.77 -2.91
N PRO A 56 13.89 13.67 -1.91
CA PRO A 56 12.76 14.44 -1.38
C PRO A 56 12.14 15.43 -2.39
N GLU A 57 12.64 15.50 -3.62
CA GLU A 57 12.21 16.46 -4.64
C GLU A 57 10.71 16.33 -4.99
N PHE A 58 10.11 15.16 -4.79
CA PHE A 58 8.70 14.91 -5.08
C PHE A 58 7.76 15.04 -3.86
N GLU A 59 8.31 15.22 -2.66
CA GLU A 59 7.51 15.16 -1.42
C GLU A 59 6.43 16.25 -1.39
N TYR A 60 6.74 17.46 -1.87
CA TYR A 60 5.79 18.58 -1.92
C TYR A 60 4.72 18.43 -2.99
N GLN A 61 4.92 17.56 -3.98
CA GLN A 61 3.93 17.39 -5.06
C GLN A 61 2.63 16.76 -4.57
N ILE A 62 2.66 16.05 -3.43
CA ILE A 62 1.50 15.40 -2.84
C ILE A 62 0.39 16.41 -2.47
N GLN A 63 0.77 17.66 -2.16
CA GLN A 63 -0.15 18.75 -1.85
C GLN A 63 -0.99 19.18 -3.06
N ASN A 64 -0.60 18.80 -4.29
CA ASN A 64 -1.36 19.09 -5.51
C ASN A 64 -2.46 18.06 -5.80
N VAL A 65 -2.60 17.02 -4.98
CA VAL A 65 -3.67 16.03 -5.13
C VAL A 65 -5.00 16.64 -4.69
N MET A 66 -5.93 16.80 -5.64
CA MET A 66 -7.25 17.41 -5.40
C MET A 66 -8.39 16.39 -5.37
N GLN A 67 -8.11 15.13 -5.75
CA GLN A 67 -9.10 14.08 -5.82
C GLN A 67 -9.45 13.57 -4.42
N PRO A 68 -10.72 13.20 -4.16
CA PRO A 68 -11.11 12.53 -2.94
C PRO A 68 -10.25 11.27 -2.71
N THR A 69 -9.48 11.28 -1.62
CA THR A 69 -8.46 10.27 -1.36
C THR A 69 -8.78 9.50 -0.09
N LEU A 70 -8.57 8.18 -0.11
CA LEU A 70 -8.60 7.33 1.08
C LEU A 70 -7.19 6.74 1.28
N ILE A 71 -6.61 7.04 2.43
CA ILE A 71 -5.28 6.60 2.86
C ILE A 71 -5.48 5.42 3.80
N LEU A 72 -4.89 4.28 3.45
CA LEU A 72 -5.03 3.02 4.21
C LEU A 72 -3.66 2.54 4.67
N TRP A 73 -3.42 2.52 5.97
CA TRP A 73 -2.10 2.25 6.54
C TRP A 73 -2.13 1.19 7.66
N GLY A 74 -1.07 0.39 7.80
CA GLY A 74 -0.91 -0.51 8.94
C GLY A 74 -0.10 0.15 10.06
N GLN A 75 -0.60 0.12 11.30
CA GLN A 75 0.10 0.71 12.44
C GLN A 75 1.46 0.05 12.72
N LYS A 76 1.62 -1.22 12.33
CA LYS A 76 2.84 -2.01 12.54
C LYS A 76 3.77 -2.02 11.34
N ASP A 77 3.59 -1.11 10.38
CA ASP A 77 4.50 -0.97 9.24
C ASP A 77 5.91 -0.61 9.74
N ARG A 78 6.87 -1.52 9.51
CA ARG A 78 8.28 -1.37 9.89
C ARG A 78 9.14 -0.79 8.78
N LEU A 79 8.61 -0.71 7.55
CA LEU A 79 9.32 -0.12 6.42
C LEU A 79 9.05 1.38 6.35
N ILE A 80 7.79 1.79 6.52
CA ILE A 80 7.37 3.17 6.42
C ILE A 80 6.47 3.51 7.61
N PRO A 81 6.99 4.25 8.61
CA PRO A 81 6.23 4.57 9.81
C PRO A 81 4.91 5.28 9.52
N VAL A 82 3.90 5.01 10.34
CA VAL A 82 2.54 5.58 10.22
C VAL A 82 2.51 7.12 10.23
N THR A 83 3.56 7.77 10.72
CA THR A 83 3.71 9.22 10.65
C THR A 83 3.68 9.76 9.21
N ASN A 84 4.10 8.96 8.23
CA ASN A 84 3.97 9.30 6.81
C ASN A 84 2.49 9.35 6.37
N ALA A 85 1.67 8.41 6.86
CA ALA A 85 0.23 8.41 6.59
C ALA A 85 -0.45 9.65 7.16
N GLN A 86 -0.05 10.05 8.37
CA GLN A 86 -0.53 11.27 9.02
C GLN A 86 -0.13 12.51 8.24
N ARG A 87 1.12 12.57 7.75
CA ARG A 87 1.59 13.67 6.91
C ARG A 87 0.82 13.73 5.59
N PHE A 88 0.60 12.61 4.91
CA PHE A 88 -0.22 12.59 3.70
C PHE A 88 -1.66 13.03 3.97
N HIS A 89 -2.24 12.65 5.11
CA HIS A 89 -3.57 13.12 5.47
C HIS A 89 -3.62 14.64 5.69
N GLN A 90 -2.56 15.21 6.26
CA GLN A 90 -2.41 16.65 6.42
C GLN A 90 -2.21 17.36 5.07
N ASP A 91 -1.40 16.80 4.18
CA ASP A 91 -1.03 17.43 2.91
C ASP A 91 -2.10 17.27 1.81
N ILE A 92 -2.88 16.16 1.82
CA ILE A 92 -3.93 15.91 0.83
C ILE A 92 -5.27 16.42 1.36
N LEU A 93 -5.71 17.55 0.83
CA LEU A 93 -6.98 18.17 1.20
C LEU A 93 -8.17 17.24 0.91
N GLY A 94 -9.06 17.07 1.90
CA GLY A 94 -10.24 16.21 1.77
C GLY A 94 -9.94 14.71 1.76
N SER A 95 -8.73 14.31 2.16
CA SER A 95 -8.40 12.89 2.36
C SER A 95 -9.07 12.33 3.61
N GLU A 96 -9.30 11.01 3.62
CA GLU A 96 -9.64 10.24 4.81
C GLU A 96 -8.49 9.28 5.13
N LEU A 97 -8.18 9.12 6.41
CA LEU A 97 -7.14 8.21 6.88
C LEU A 97 -7.75 7.10 7.73
N VAL A 98 -7.46 5.85 7.36
CA VAL A 98 -7.76 4.66 8.17
C VAL A 98 -6.47 3.92 8.48
N VAL A 99 -6.20 3.77 9.77
CA VAL A 99 -5.06 3.02 10.29
C VAL A 99 -5.54 1.70 10.87
N PHE A 100 -4.89 0.61 10.49
CA PHE A 100 -5.16 -0.73 10.99
C PHE A 100 -4.16 -1.11 12.09
N ASP A 101 -4.60 -1.12 13.34
CA ASP A 101 -3.74 -1.34 14.52
C ASP A 101 -2.93 -2.64 14.48
N SER A 102 -3.48 -3.69 13.88
CA SER A 102 -2.85 -5.01 13.86
C SER A 102 -2.04 -5.31 12.60
N LEU A 103 -2.11 -4.49 11.55
CA LEU A 103 -1.52 -4.78 10.24
C LEU A 103 -0.21 -4.03 10.01
N GLY A 104 0.64 -4.57 9.14
CA GLY A 104 1.92 -4.01 8.74
C GLY A 104 1.88 -3.31 7.39
N HIS A 105 2.95 -3.46 6.62
CA HIS A 105 3.19 -2.75 5.36
C HIS A 105 2.28 -3.23 4.22
N VAL A 106 1.83 -4.49 4.27
CA VAL A 106 0.98 -5.09 3.23
C VAL A 106 -0.43 -5.41 3.72
N PRO A 107 -1.24 -4.42 4.18
CA PRO A 107 -2.53 -4.70 4.79
C PRO A 107 -3.52 -5.39 3.85
N HIS A 108 -3.30 -5.27 2.53
CA HIS A 108 -4.13 -5.91 1.50
C HIS A 108 -3.90 -7.42 1.41
N GLU A 109 -2.70 -7.90 1.76
CA GLU A 109 -2.41 -9.34 1.87
C GLU A 109 -2.75 -9.85 3.28
N GLU A 110 -2.44 -9.07 4.32
CA GLU A 110 -2.62 -9.51 5.71
C GLU A 110 -4.08 -9.66 6.15
N SER A 111 -4.98 -8.83 5.58
CA SER A 111 -6.41 -8.89 5.86
C SER A 111 -7.24 -8.31 4.70
N PRO A 112 -7.36 -9.05 3.58
CA PRO A 112 -8.07 -8.59 2.38
C PRO A 112 -9.51 -8.17 2.66
N GLN A 113 -10.23 -8.90 3.53
CA GLN A 113 -11.64 -8.63 3.86
C GLN A 113 -11.79 -7.32 4.64
N LEU A 114 -10.91 -7.07 5.62
CA LEU A 114 -10.96 -5.83 6.40
C LEU A 114 -10.72 -4.61 5.50
N LYS A 115 -9.73 -4.70 4.60
CA LYS A 115 -9.48 -3.65 3.60
C LYS A 115 -10.66 -3.47 2.65
N ALA A 116 -11.21 -4.55 2.10
CA ALA A 116 -12.37 -4.48 1.21
C ALA A 116 -13.59 -3.85 1.89
N ASN A 117 -13.84 -4.17 3.15
CA ASN A 117 -14.92 -3.59 3.93
C ASN A 117 -14.75 -2.08 4.13
N VAL A 118 -13.54 -1.62 4.44
CA VAL A 118 -13.25 -0.18 4.59
C VAL A 118 -13.45 0.56 3.26
N VAL A 119 -12.93 0.00 2.17
CA VAL A 119 -13.12 0.57 0.83
C VAL A 119 -14.60 0.63 0.48
N SER A 120 -15.36 -0.44 0.69
CA SER A 120 -16.79 -0.50 0.38
C SER A 120 -17.61 0.49 1.20
N LYS A 121 -17.31 0.66 2.50
CA LYS A 121 -17.97 1.66 3.36
C LYS A 121 -17.68 3.07 2.85
N ASN A 122 -16.40 3.39 2.63
CA ASN A 122 -16.00 4.71 2.15
C ASN A 122 -16.63 5.05 0.79
N THR A 123 -16.70 4.08 -0.13
CA THR A 123 -17.40 4.28 -1.40
C THR A 123 -18.89 4.50 -1.18
N ASN A 124 -19.54 3.72 -0.30
CA ASN A 124 -20.97 3.82 -0.05
C ASN A 124 -21.36 5.17 0.56
N ASP A 125 -20.60 5.65 1.55
CA ASP A 125 -20.81 6.94 2.22
C ASP A 125 -20.66 8.11 1.23
N ARG A 126 -19.74 7.98 0.25
CA ARG A 126 -19.54 8.96 -0.83
C ARG A 126 -20.54 8.82 -1.98
N THR A 127 -21.15 7.64 -2.15
CA THR A 127 -22.28 7.42 -3.07
C THR A 127 -23.65 7.72 -2.46
N GLY A 128 -23.70 8.28 -1.25
CA GLY A 128 -24.81 9.07 -0.73
C GLY A 128 -25.04 10.35 -1.55
N CYS A 129 -25.04 10.24 -2.88
CA CYS A 129 -25.65 11.18 -3.79
C CYS A 129 -27.16 11.09 -3.53
N ASN A 130 -27.63 11.81 -2.52
CA ASN A 130 -29.04 12.10 -2.35
C ASN A 130 -29.59 12.54 -3.71
N THR A 131 -30.69 11.94 -4.12
CA THR A 131 -31.41 12.13 -5.38
C THR A 131 -31.99 13.54 -5.56
N GLU A 132 -31.47 14.55 -4.87
CA GLU A 132 -31.95 15.92 -4.96
C GLU A 132 -30.81 16.91 -5.21
N ARG A 133 -30.62 17.17 -6.51
CA ARG A 133 -30.47 18.52 -7.09
C ARG A 133 -29.15 19.26 -6.80
N THR A 134 -28.09 18.91 -7.52
CA THR A 134 -27.19 19.91 -8.13
C THR A 134 -26.79 19.48 -9.55
N ALA A 135 -26.85 20.42 -10.49
CA ALA A 135 -26.81 20.18 -11.94
C ALA A 135 -25.45 19.73 -12.50
N HIS A 136 -24.49 19.32 -11.68
CA HIS A 136 -23.14 18.89 -12.09
C HIS A 136 -22.75 17.57 -11.38
N GLY A 137 -23.65 16.58 -11.43
CA GLY A 137 -23.42 15.25 -10.88
C GLY A 137 -22.27 14.53 -11.57
N LYS A 138 -21.12 14.46 -10.92
CA LYS A 138 -20.05 13.51 -11.24
C LYS A 138 -19.63 12.83 -9.95
N CYS A 139 -19.91 11.53 -9.82
CA CYS A 139 -19.24 10.66 -8.86
C CYS A 139 -17.73 10.77 -9.11
N GLN A 140 -16.99 11.37 -8.19
CA GLN A 140 -15.54 11.51 -8.30
C GLN A 140 -14.89 10.15 -8.00
N PRO A 141 -13.94 9.66 -8.82
CA PRO A 141 -13.27 8.39 -8.57
C PRO A 141 -12.46 8.47 -7.27
N LEU A 142 -12.58 7.44 -6.43
CA LEU A 142 -11.82 7.29 -5.20
C LEU A 142 -10.37 6.92 -5.52
N PHE A 143 -9.41 7.75 -5.12
CA PHE A 143 -8.00 7.38 -5.14
C PHE A 143 -7.64 6.69 -3.83
N ILE A 144 -7.25 5.41 -3.91
CA ILE A 144 -6.79 4.65 -2.74
C ILE A 144 -5.27 4.65 -2.76
N VAL A 145 -4.65 5.32 -1.78
CA VAL A 145 -3.19 5.34 -1.66
C VAL A 145 -2.77 4.15 -0.81
N PHE A 146 -2.06 3.22 -1.46
CA PHE A 146 -1.24 2.22 -0.78
C PHE A 146 0.22 2.55 -1.08
N PHE A 147 0.99 2.92 -0.05
CA PHE A 147 2.43 3.03 -0.24
C PHE A 147 3.00 1.61 -0.21
N HIS A 148 3.23 1.04 -1.38
CA HIS A 148 3.89 -0.25 -1.52
C HIS A 148 5.11 -0.06 -2.38
N LEU A 149 6.28 -0.31 -1.79
CA LEU A 149 7.45 -0.71 -2.56
C LEU A 149 7.21 -2.16 -3.02
N CYS A 150 6.37 -2.34 -4.04
CA CYS A 150 6.35 -3.56 -4.83
C CYS A 150 6.98 -3.26 -6.17
#